data_AF-A0A7J6N6K9-F1
#
_entry.id   AF-A0A7J6N6K9-F1
#
_cell.length_a   1.000
_cell.length_b   1.000
_cell.length_c   1.000
_cell.angle_alpha   90.00
_cell.angle_beta   90.00
_cell.angle_gamma   90.00
#
_symmetry.space_group_name_H-M   'P 1'
#
loop_
_entity.id
_entity.type
_entity.pdbx_description
1 polymer ?
#
loop_
_entity_poly.entity_id
_entity_poly.type
_entity_poly.pdbx_seq_one_letter_code
_entity_poly.pdbx_strand_id
1 'polypeptide(L)'
;MKPQKALMKFRLPYTEGKVSYASGRVNYPIWGAQTTTEARLTIDTPDAPIIEYDNEKFGEAMAYFNTVLRTAVYERPSNLKGPDEPLLEAGLCRCYDCTAEVRILSAYLEGCGADGSSTHTVADFSTQISDQMGPRTLLTCSRSPAEKGTPEVGKGSPKRRKVVEEEDVQDEDPTLALMRSMGLPTGFVGDKQAQYEEDESSGEDSSGDDAESDEPW
;
A
#
# COMPACT_ATOMS: atom_id res chain seq x y z
N MET A 1 -11.79 31.61 13.83
CA MET A 1 -10.48 31.19 14.38
C MET A 1 -9.43 31.33 13.28
N LYS A 2 -8.16 31.57 13.60
CA LYS A 2 -7.04 31.61 12.63
C LYS A 2 -6.01 30.52 12.97
N PRO A 3 -6.35 29.23 12.79
CA PRO A 3 -5.47 28.14 13.18
C PRO A 3 -4.24 28.09 12.27
N GLN A 4 -3.06 27.74 12.81
CA GLN A 4 -1.85 27.58 12.01
C GLN A 4 -1.93 26.37 11.07
N LYS A 5 -2.61 25.31 11.51
CA LYS A 5 -2.92 24.10 10.72
C LYS A 5 -4.30 23.61 11.08
N ALA A 6 -4.98 22.98 10.13
CA ALA A 6 -6.28 22.37 10.36
C ALA A 6 -6.38 20.99 9.70
N LEU A 7 -7.07 20.06 10.37
CA LEU A 7 -7.47 18.77 9.80
C LEU A 7 -9.00 18.75 9.74
N MET A 8 -9.55 18.92 8.55
CA MET A 8 -10.98 19.04 8.35
C MET A 8 -11.58 17.74 7.83
N LYS A 9 -12.82 17.44 8.25
CA LYS A 9 -13.65 16.44 7.57
C LYS A 9 -13.92 16.91 6.15
N PHE A 10 -13.64 16.07 5.16
CA PHE A 10 -13.81 16.39 3.75
C PHE A 10 -14.67 15.32 3.09
N ARG A 11 -15.81 15.73 2.53
CA ARG A 11 -16.71 14.87 1.77
C ARG A 11 -17.48 15.72 0.78
N LEU A 12 -17.39 15.37 -0.49
CA LEU A 12 -18.12 16.06 -1.53
C LEU A 12 -19.54 15.45 -1.69
N PRO A 13 -20.53 16.24 -2.14
CA PRO A 13 -21.82 15.73 -2.53
C PRO A 13 -21.71 14.69 -3.65
N TYR A 14 -22.69 13.79 -3.74
CA TYR A 14 -22.81 12.83 -4.86
C TYR A 14 -23.55 13.42 -6.08
N THR A 15 -23.74 14.74 -6.12
CA THR A 15 -24.38 15.43 -7.23
C THR A 15 -23.31 16.04 -8.13
N GLU A 16 -23.62 16.17 -9.42
CA GLU A 16 -22.79 16.91 -10.36
C GLU A 16 -22.51 18.34 -9.87
N GLY A 17 -21.38 18.88 -10.30
CA GLY A 17 -20.95 20.24 -10.01
C GLY A 17 -19.66 20.31 -9.20
N LYS A 18 -19.41 21.50 -8.66
CA LYS A 18 -18.19 21.81 -7.92
C LYS A 18 -18.51 22.39 -6.57
N VAL A 19 -17.65 22.14 -5.59
CA VAL A 19 -17.76 22.70 -4.24
C VAL A 19 -16.45 23.36 -3.84
N SER A 20 -16.56 24.56 -3.28
CA SER A 20 -15.41 25.33 -2.80
C SER A 20 -14.96 24.85 -1.42
N TYR A 21 -13.67 24.51 -1.30
CA TYR A 21 -12.99 24.23 -0.03
C TYR A 21 -11.66 24.95 0.01
N ALA A 22 -11.07 25.09 1.20
CA ALA A 22 -9.67 25.50 1.31
C ALA A 22 -8.76 24.50 0.58
N SER A 23 -7.74 24.99 -0.09
CA SER A 23 -6.72 24.14 -0.70
C SER A 23 -5.96 23.40 0.39
N GLY A 24 -5.68 22.13 0.17
CA GLY A 24 -4.92 21.33 1.11
C GLY A 24 -4.67 19.93 0.57
N ARG A 25 -4.04 19.12 1.41
CA ARG A 25 -3.74 17.72 1.09
C ARG A 25 -4.90 16.85 1.55
N VAL A 26 -5.48 16.10 0.62
CA VAL A 26 -6.52 15.13 0.96
C VAL A 26 -5.86 13.84 1.41
N ASN A 27 -6.21 13.32 2.58
CA ASN A 27 -5.72 12.06 3.11
C ASN A 27 -6.85 11.05 3.07
N TYR A 28 -6.58 9.89 2.49
CA TYR A 28 -7.53 8.78 2.46
C TYR A 28 -7.79 8.25 3.86
N PRO A 29 -9.02 7.78 4.14
CA PRO A 29 -9.35 7.25 5.44
C PRO A 29 -8.68 5.89 5.64
N ILE A 30 -8.01 5.73 6.78
CA ILE A 30 -7.55 4.44 7.27
C ILE A 30 -8.69 3.86 8.13
N TRP A 31 -9.05 2.60 7.88
CA TRP A 31 -10.18 1.94 8.54
C TRP A 31 -11.54 2.63 8.33
N GLY A 32 -11.69 3.40 7.25
CA GLY A 32 -12.98 4.00 6.87
C GLY A 32 -14.02 2.97 6.48
N ALA A 33 -15.30 3.35 6.39
CA ALA A 33 -16.30 2.44 5.81
C ALA A 33 -15.92 2.03 4.37
N GLN A 34 -16.26 0.81 3.95
CA GLN A 34 -15.77 0.21 2.70
C GLN A 34 -16.04 1.06 1.46
N THR A 35 -17.19 1.74 1.40
CA THR A 35 -17.63 2.55 0.25
C THR A 35 -17.63 4.05 0.56
N THR A 36 -16.86 4.49 1.56
CA THR A 36 -16.87 5.88 2.00
C THR A 36 -16.21 6.80 0.96
N THR A 37 -16.79 7.98 0.76
CA THR A 37 -16.13 9.11 0.08
C THR A 37 -15.64 10.17 1.07
N GLU A 38 -15.72 9.87 2.37
CA GLU A 38 -15.16 10.73 3.40
C GLU A 38 -13.64 10.59 3.44
N ALA A 39 -12.96 11.73 3.42
CA ALA A 39 -11.52 11.86 3.59
C ALA A 39 -11.20 12.92 4.67
N ARG A 40 -9.90 13.18 4.88
CA ARG A 40 -9.43 14.26 5.75
C ARG A 40 -8.62 15.26 4.95
N LEU A 41 -9.01 16.54 5.00
CA LEU A 41 -8.28 17.62 4.34
C LEU A 41 -7.33 18.29 5.33
N THR A 42 -6.03 18.12 5.12
CA THR A 42 -4.98 18.81 5.87
C THR A 42 -4.69 20.15 5.22
N ILE A 43 -4.85 21.22 6.00
CA ILE A 43 -4.55 22.59 5.62
C ILE A 43 -3.32 23.02 6.41
N ASP A 44 -2.22 23.26 5.69
CA ASP A 44 -0.91 23.52 6.28
C ASP A 44 -0.65 25.01 6.60
N THR A 45 -1.51 25.93 6.13
CA THR A 45 -1.37 27.37 6.32
C THR A 45 -2.71 28.06 6.60
N PRO A 46 -2.75 29.08 7.48
CA PRO A 46 -3.97 29.86 7.77
C PRO A 46 -4.53 30.59 6.54
N ASP A 47 -3.69 30.91 5.56
CA ASP A 47 -4.04 31.71 4.37
C ASP A 47 -4.22 30.82 3.12
N ALA A 48 -4.58 29.54 3.32
CA ALA A 48 -4.82 28.62 2.23
C ALA A 48 -5.93 29.14 1.29
N PRO A 49 -5.66 29.27 -0.03
CA PRO A 49 -6.66 29.77 -0.96
C PRO A 49 -7.87 28.83 -1.04
N ILE A 50 -9.03 29.39 -1.35
CA ILE A 50 -10.21 28.59 -1.66
C ILE A 50 -10.11 28.11 -3.10
N ILE A 51 -10.29 26.81 -3.32
CA ILE A 51 -10.31 26.20 -4.65
C ILE A 51 -11.61 25.40 -4.85
N GLU A 52 -11.97 25.20 -6.11
CA GLU A 52 -13.12 24.39 -6.48
C GLU A 52 -12.71 22.93 -6.69
N TYR A 53 -13.39 22.03 -5.99
CA TYR A 53 -13.26 20.59 -6.18
C TYR A 53 -14.41 20.08 -7.04
N ASP A 54 -14.09 19.24 -8.02
CA ASP A 54 -15.06 18.58 -8.87
C ASP A 54 -15.62 17.33 -8.18
N ASN A 55 -16.93 17.28 -7.99
CA ASN A 55 -17.59 16.21 -7.24
C ASN A 55 -17.48 14.86 -7.96
N GLU A 56 -17.60 14.85 -9.28
CA GLU A 56 -17.61 13.64 -10.10
C GLU A 56 -16.22 13.02 -10.11
N LYS A 57 -15.19 13.82 -10.45
CA LYS A 57 -13.80 13.33 -10.47
C LYS A 57 -13.33 12.82 -9.11
N PHE A 58 -13.72 13.49 -8.03
CA PHE A 58 -13.40 13.02 -6.69
C PHE A 58 -14.14 11.72 -6.35
N GLY A 59 -15.41 11.61 -6.74
CA GLY A 59 -16.21 10.40 -6.58
C GLY A 59 -15.59 9.20 -7.30
N GLU A 60 -15.19 9.38 -8.56
CA GLU A 60 -14.52 8.35 -9.37
C GLU A 60 -13.19 7.91 -8.74
N ALA A 61 -12.37 8.87 -8.31
CA ALA A 61 -11.11 8.56 -7.63
C ALA A 61 -11.32 7.80 -6.31
N MET A 62 -12.33 8.18 -5.51
CA MET A 62 -12.68 7.45 -4.29
C MET A 62 -13.25 6.07 -4.58
N ALA A 63 -14.00 5.90 -5.67
CA ALA A 63 -14.51 4.61 -6.09
C ALA A 63 -13.35 3.67 -6.45
N TYR A 64 -12.40 4.12 -7.29
CA TYR A 64 -11.20 3.37 -7.64
C TYR A 64 -10.35 3.04 -6.42
N PHE A 65 -10.13 4.02 -5.53
CA PHE A 65 -9.41 3.79 -4.28
C PHE A 65 -10.07 2.67 -3.47
N ASN A 66 -11.38 2.74 -3.24
CA ASN A 66 -12.07 1.76 -2.39
C ASN A 66 -12.13 0.35 -2.99
N THR A 67 -12.20 0.21 -4.32
CA THR A 67 -12.39 -1.09 -4.99
C THR A 67 -11.12 -1.73 -5.51
N VAL A 68 -10.08 -0.94 -5.81
CA VAL A 68 -8.83 -1.41 -6.39
C VAL A 68 -7.69 -1.25 -5.40
N LEU A 69 -7.36 -0.01 -5.06
CA LEU A 69 -6.15 0.30 -4.27
C LEU A 69 -6.26 -0.20 -2.84
N ARG A 70 -7.38 0.06 -2.18
CA ARG A 70 -7.56 -0.23 -0.76
C ARG A 70 -7.40 -1.72 -0.43
N THR A 71 -7.81 -2.58 -1.36
CA THR A 71 -7.72 -4.04 -1.25
C THR A 71 -6.45 -4.62 -1.86
N ALA A 72 -5.59 -3.81 -2.48
CA ALA A 72 -4.32 -4.27 -3.00
C ALA A 72 -3.40 -4.72 -1.87
N VAL A 73 -2.45 -5.60 -2.20
CA VAL A 73 -1.39 -6.02 -1.28
C VAL A 73 -0.21 -5.09 -1.47
N TYR A 74 0.26 -4.50 -0.38
CA TYR A 74 1.37 -3.56 -0.38
C TYR A 74 2.63 -4.19 0.16
N GLU A 75 3.76 -3.69 -0.32
CA GLU A 75 5.06 -4.04 0.21
C GLU A 75 5.22 -3.56 1.64
N ARG A 76 6.02 -4.31 2.38
CA ARG A 76 6.35 -3.98 3.76
C ARG A 76 7.18 -2.69 3.78
N PRO A 77 6.92 -1.77 4.73
CA PRO A 77 7.77 -0.60 4.92
C PRO A 77 9.23 -0.99 5.13
N SER A 78 10.13 -0.37 4.38
CA SER A 78 11.57 -0.68 4.36
C SER A 78 12.29 -0.39 5.68
N ASN A 79 11.72 0.48 6.52
CA ASN A 79 12.26 0.80 7.84
C ASN A 79 11.99 -0.28 8.91
N LEU A 80 11.14 -1.29 8.60
CA LEU A 80 10.83 -2.35 9.54
C LEU A 80 11.84 -3.50 9.49
N LYS A 81 12.25 -3.93 10.67
CA LYS A 81 13.16 -5.04 10.93
C LYS A 81 12.39 -6.22 11.50
N GLY A 82 12.80 -7.41 11.07
CA GLY A 82 12.26 -8.66 11.56
C GLY A 82 11.29 -9.34 10.58
N PRO A 83 10.74 -10.49 11.01
CA PRO A 83 9.76 -11.24 10.24
C PRO A 83 8.40 -10.53 10.23
N ASP A 84 7.53 -10.87 9.27
CA ASP A 84 6.18 -10.29 9.16
C ASP A 84 5.15 -11.01 10.03
N GLU A 85 5.49 -12.20 10.48
CA GLU A 85 4.69 -13.09 11.32
C GLU A 85 4.03 -12.34 12.49
N PRO A 86 4.71 -11.47 13.26
CA PRO A 86 4.07 -10.71 14.35
C PRO A 86 2.95 -9.78 13.87
N LEU A 87 3.13 -9.13 12.70
CA LEU A 87 2.11 -8.26 12.13
C LEU A 87 0.89 -9.07 11.65
N LEU A 88 1.14 -10.22 11.02
CA LEU A 88 0.08 -11.12 10.57
C LEU A 88 -0.69 -11.72 11.74
N GLU A 89 0.01 -12.10 12.82
CA GLU A 89 -0.59 -12.56 14.09
C GLU A 89 -1.44 -11.48 14.75
N ALA A 90 -1.12 -10.19 14.57
CA ALA A 90 -1.96 -9.06 15.00
C ALA A 90 -3.13 -8.76 14.04
N GLY A 91 -3.26 -9.48 12.91
CA GLY A 91 -4.31 -9.29 11.92
C GLY A 91 -4.00 -8.25 10.83
N LEU A 92 -2.74 -7.80 10.72
CA LEU A 92 -2.31 -6.78 9.75
C LEU A 92 -1.92 -7.43 8.41
N CYS A 93 -2.88 -7.60 7.52
CA CYS A 93 -2.75 -8.38 6.28
C CYS A 93 -2.12 -7.66 5.07
N ARG A 94 -1.34 -6.60 5.29
CA ARG A 94 -0.68 -5.78 4.25
C ARG A 94 -1.62 -5.14 3.20
N CYS A 95 -2.93 -5.02 3.47
CA CYS A 95 -3.79 -4.15 2.69
C CYS A 95 -3.45 -2.67 2.92
N TYR A 96 -4.07 -1.75 2.19
CA TYR A 96 -3.81 -0.32 2.36
C TYR A 96 -3.96 0.14 3.81
N ASP A 97 -5.06 -0.25 4.46
CA ASP A 97 -5.37 0.16 5.83
C ASP A 97 -4.30 -0.35 6.81
N CYS A 98 -3.93 -1.63 6.71
CA CYS A 98 -2.91 -2.24 7.56
C CYS A 98 -1.53 -1.60 7.36
N THR A 99 -1.10 -1.42 6.11
CA THR A 99 0.21 -0.85 5.80
C THR A 99 0.28 0.63 6.21
N ALA A 100 -0.82 1.37 6.04
CA ALA A 100 -0.88 2.76 6.49
C ALA A 100 -0.84 2.87 8.02
N GLU A 101 -1.54 2.00 8.74
CA GLU A 101 -1.46 1.92 10.20
C GLU A 101 -0.03 1.63 10.66
N VAL A 102 0.60 0.58 10.11
CA VAL A 102 1.97 0.18 10.47
C VAL A 102 2.95 1.34 10.28
N ARG A 103 2.88 2.08 9.15
CA ARG A 103 3.75 3.25 8.92
C ARG A 103 3.52 4.35 9.96
N ILE A 104 2.26 4.64 10.29
CA ILE A 104 1.93 5.68 11.28
C ILE A 104 2.41 5.27 12.67
N LEU A 105 2.15 4.04 13.10
CA LEU A 105 2.56 3.54 14.41
C LEU A 105 4.08 3.49 14.53
N SER A 106 4.76 3.01 13.49
CA SER A 106 6.23 3.00 13.41
C SER A 106 6.81 4.41 13.59
N ALA A 107 6.35 5.38 12.80
CA ALA A 107 6.81 6.77 12.91
C ALA A 107 6.46 7.42 14.27
N TYR A 108 5.29 7.10 14.83
CA TYR A 108 4.88 7.59 16.14
C TYR A 108 5.76 7.05 17.26
N LEU A 109 6.03 5.74 17.25
CA LEU A 109 6.89 5.08 18.23
C LEU A 109 8.32 5.62 18.17
N GLU A 110 8.88 5.79 16.97
CA GLU A 110 10.18 6.44 16.76
C GLU A 110 10.20 7.86 17.33
N GLY A 111 9.17 8.67 17.04
CA GLY A 111 9.03 10.02 17.57
C GLY A 111 8.91 10.08 19.11
N CYS A 112 8.44 8.99 19.73
CA CYS A 112 8.35 8.83 21.18
C CYS A 112 9.63 8.24 21.80
N GLY A 113 10.66 7.92 21.00
CA GLY A 113 11.89 7.27 21.48
C GLY A 113 11.77 5.77 21.74
N ALA A 114 10.69 5.13 21.26
CA ALA A 114 10.55 3.68 21.27
C ALA A 114 11.09 3.07 19.97
N ASP A 115 11.29 1.75 19.95
CA ASP A 115 11.75 1.03 18.74
C ASP A 115 10.58 0.81 17.76
N GLY A 116 10.26 1.85 16.98
CA GLY A 116 9.30 1.77 15.89
C GLY A 116 9.80 1.02 14.65
N SER A 117 11.06 0.56 14.64
CA SER A 117 11.59 -0.28 13.56
C SER A 117 11.28 -1.78 13.76
N SER A 118 10.99 -2.22 14.98
CA SER A 118 10.68 -3.62 15.27
C SER A 118 9.24 -3.99 14.89
N THR A 119 9.07 -5.05 14.09
CA THR A 119 7.74 -5.57 13.74
C THR A 119 6.94 -6.03 14.96
N HIS A 120 7.60 -6.60 15.97
CA HIS A 120 6.95 -6.97 17.24
C HIS A 120 6.40 -5.74 17.98
N THR A 121 7.21 -4.70 18.16
CA THR A 121 6.79 -3.50 18.90
C THR A 121 5.58 -2.84 18.24
N VAL A 122 5.58 -2.76 16.91
CA VAL A 122 4.45 -2.19 16.15
C VAL A 122 3.21 -3.08 16.24
N ALA A 123 3.37 -4.40 16.11
CA ALA A 123 2.27 -5.37 16.23
C ALA A 123 1.62 -5.34 17.63
N ASP A 124 2.43 -5.34 18.68
CA ASP A 124 1.97 -5.28 20.06
C ASP A 124 1.20 -3.98 20.33
N PHE A 125 1.70 -2.86 19.81
CA PHE A 125 1.04 -1.57 19.99
C PHE A 125 -0.29 -1.47 19.23
N SER A 126 -0.36 -1.98 18.00
CA SER A 126 -1.61 -2.08 17.22
C SER A 126 -2.65 -2.96 17.93
N THR A 127 -2.22 -4.08 18.50
CA THR A 127 -3.08 -4.97 19.30
C THR A 127 -3.59 -4.26 20.54
N GLN A 128 -2.72 -3.55 21.27
CA GLN A 128 -3.11 -2.78 22.45
C GLN A 128 -4.14 -1.70 22.13
N ILE A 129 -3.99 -0.97 21.02
CA ILE A 129 -4.98 0.02 20.56
C ILE A 129 -6.31 -0.67 20.27
N SER A 130 -6.27 -1.80 19.56
CA SER A 130 -7.47 -2.57 19.20
C SER A 130 -8.24 -3.03 20.43
N ASP A 131 -7.55 -3.54 21.44
CA ASP A 131 -8.14 -4.01 22.70
C ASP A 131 -8.82 -2.88 23.49
N GLN A 132 -8.32 -1.64 23.39
CA GLN A 132 -8.91 -0.47 24.04
C GLN A 132 -10.15 0.07 23.32
N MET A 133 -10.29 -0.18 22.02
CA MET A 133 -11.35 0.41 21.19
C MET A 133 -12.68 -0.37 21.22
N GLY A 134 -12.67 -1.61 21.72
CA GLY A 134 -13.89 -2.39 22.00
C GLY A 134 -13.84 -3.84 21.49
N PRO A 135 -14.99 -4.54 21.42
CA PRO A 135 -15.03 -5.99 21.20
C PRO A 135 -14.71 -6.43 19.76
N ARG A 136 -14.55 -5.49 18.82
CA ARG A 136 -14.16 -5.78 17.44
C ARG A 136 -12.66 -5.50 17.29
N THR A 137 -11.86 -6.56 17.27
CA THR A 137 -10.40 -6.49 17.09
C THR A 137 -10.01 -6.71 15.62
N LEU A 138 -8.77 -6.36 15.25
CA LEU A 138 -8.20 -6.57 13.91
C LEU A 138 -8.26 -8.04 13.46
N LEU A 139 -8.26 -8.98 14.40
CA LEU A 139 -8.43 -10.42 14.17
C LEU A 139 -9.80 -10.82 13.59
N THR A 140 -10.77 -9.90 13.61
CA THR A 140 -12.08 -10.12 12.96
C THR A 140 -12.06 -9.78 11.46
N CYS A 141 -10.93 -9.30 10.93
CA CYS A 141 -10.76 -9.07 9.49
C CYS A 141 -10.77 -10.43 8.77
N SER A 142 -11.93 -10.78 8.21
CA SER A 142 -12.21 -12.06 7.59
C SER A 142 -11.27 -12.36 6.42
N ARG A 143 -10.29 -13.25 6.67
CA ARG A 143 -9.40 -13.94 5.71
C ARG A 143 -8.52 -13.03 4.85
N SER A 144 -7.24 -13.37 4.82
CA SER A 144 -6.22 -12.70 4.00
C SER A 144 -6.67 -12.68 2.52
N PRO A 145 -6.44 -11.60 1.76
CA PRO A 145 -6.64 -11.60 0.31
C PRO A 145 -5.93 -12.76 -0.40
N ALA A 146 -4.79 -13.22 0.13
CA ALA A 146 -4.06 -14.39 -0.39
C ALA A 146 -4.85 -15.71 -0.25
N GLU A 147 -5.72 -15.83 0.76
CA GLU A 147 -6.56 -17.01 0.98
C GLU A 147 -7.81 -17.04 0.09
N LYS A 148 -8.17 -15.93 -0.55
CA LYS A 148 -9.29 -15.88 -1.51
C LYS A 148 -8.92 -16.43 -2.89
N GLY A 149 -7.63 -16.67 -3.14
CA GLY A 149 -7.10 -17.11 -4.44
C GLY A 149 -6.74 -18.59 -4.54
N THR A 150 -6.91 -19.40 -3.49
CA THR A 150 -6.72 -20.85 -3.58
C THR A 150 -8.04 -21.53 -3.97
N PRO A 151 -8.26 -21.88 -5.24
CA PRO A 151 -9.34 -22.80 -5.58
C PRO A 151 -9.07 -24.11 -4.85
N GLU A 152 -10.09 -24.65 -4.18
CA GLU A 152 -10.04 -26.04 -3.72
C GLU A 152 -9.60 -26.92 -4.88
N VAL A 153 -8.58 -27.75 -4.65
CA VAL A 153 -7.99 -28.65 -5.65
C VAL A 153 -9.03 -29.70 -6.03
N GLY A 154 -9.95 -29.31 -6.90
CA GLY A 154 -10.79 -30.21 -7.68
C GLY A 154 -9.92 -30.82 -8.76
N LYS A 155 -9.80 -32.15 -8.72
CA LYS A 155 -9.10 -32.97 -9.73
C LYS A 155 -9.69 -32.73 -11.12
N GLY A 156 -9.12 -31.79 -11.87
CA GLY A 156 -9.47 -31.52 -13.25
C GLY A 156 -8.41 -30.66 -13.91
N SER A 157 -7.56 -31.27 -14.73
CA SER A 157 -6.48 -30.58 -15.45
C SER A 157 -7.06 -29.49 -16.36
N PRO A 158 -6.71 -28.20 -16.20
CA PRO A 158 -7.14 -27.16 -17.13
C PRO A 158 -6.31 -27.19 -18.41
N LYS A 159 -6.97 -27.14 -19.56
CA LYS A 159 -6.32 -26.89 -20.86
C LYS A 159 -5.68 -25.50 -20.82
N ARG A 160 -4.34 -25.45 -20.91
CA ARG A 160 -3.56 -24.21 -21.07
C ARG A 160 -4.06 -23.43 -22.29
N ARG A 161 -4.61 -22.23 -22.05
CA ARG A 161 -4.81 -21.22 -23.08
C ARG A 161 -3.48 -20.44 -23.20
N LYS A 162 -2.87 -20.45 -24.38
CA LYS A 162 -1.70 -19.60 -24.67
C LYS A 162 -2.14 -18.14 -24.52
N VAL A 163 -1.58 -17.45 -23.55
CA VAL A 163 -1.56 -15.99 -23.51
C VAL A 163 -0.42 -15.57 -24.43
N VAL A 164 -0.73 -14.75 -25.42
CA VAL A 164 0.25 -14.11 -26.30
C VAL A 164 0.87 -12.98 -25.49
N GLU A 165 2.20 -12.95 -25.44
CA GLU A 165 2.96 -11.84 -24.86
C GLU A 165 2.70 -10.59 -25.71
N GLU A 166 2.04 -9.60 -25.13
CA GLU A 166 1.98 -8.24 -25.65
C GLU A 166 3.06 -7.42 -24.94
N GLU A 167 3.86 -6.71 -25.73
CA GLU A 167 5.02 -5.92 -25.33
C GLU A 167 4.65 -4.81 -24.33
N ASP A 168 5.55 -4.57 -23.36
CA ASP A 168 5.42 -3.57 -22.30
C ASP A 168 5.32 -2.14 -22.84
N VAL A 169 4.09 -1.62 -22.92
CA VAL A 169 3.83 -0.17 -22.93
C VAL A 169 3.56 0.26 -21.50
N GLN A 170 4.46 1.05 -20.91
CA GLN A 170 4.27 1.69 -19.61
C GLN A 170 3.26 2.84 -19.72
N ASP A 171 2.00 2.54 -20.04
CA ASP A 171 0.92 3.50 -19.90
C ASP A 171 0.50 3.53 -18.42
N GLU A 172 0.78 4.65 -17.74
CA GLU A 172 0.25 4.86 -16.39
C GLU A 172 -1.28 4.79 -16.42
N ASP A 173 -1.88 4.06 -15.47
CA ASP A 173 -3.34 3.99 -15.33
C ASP A 173 -3.89 5.43 -15.29
N PRO A 174 -4.78 5.82 -16.21
CA PRO A 174 -5.30 7.18 -16.32
C PRO A 174 -5.97 7.65 -15.02
N THR A 175 -6.43 6.71 -14.19
CA THR A 175 -7.00 6.98 -12.87
C THR A 175 -5.94 7.39 -11.85
N LEU A 176 -4.74 6.79 -11.89
CA LEU A 176 -3.61 7.22 -11.06
C LEU A 176 -3.12 8.61 -11.47
N ALA A 177 -3.09 8.90 -12.78
CA ALA A 177 -2.79 10.24 -13.28
C ALA A 177 -3.85 11.26 -12.82
N LEU A 178 -5.14 10.89 -12.85
CA LEU A 178 -6.23 11.71 -12.34
C LEU A 178 -6.09 11.98 -10.84
N MET A 179 -5.77 10.96 -10.03
CA MET A 179 -5.53 11.11 -8.60
C MET A 179 -4.36 12.06 -8.31
N ARG A 180 -3.23 11.96 -9.05
CA ARG A 180 -2.11 12.93 -8.94
C ARG A 180 -2.56 14.34 -9.28
N SER A 181 -3.31 14.50 -10.37
CA SER A 181 -3.75 15.82 -10.85
C SER A 181 -4.66 16.54 -9.85
N MET A 182 -5.39 15.79 -9.02
CA MET A 182 -6.25 16.31 -7.96
C MET A 182 -5.49 16.58 -6.64
N GLY A 183 -4.16 16.47 -6.63
CA GLY A 183 -3.36 16.59 -5.41
C GLY A 183 -3.64 15.48 -4.39
N LEU A 184 -4.25 14.37 -4.84
CA LEU A 184 -4.49 13.22 -4.00
C LEU A 184 -3.19 12.42 -3.88
N PRO A 185 -2.87 11.90 -2.70
CA PRO A 185 -1.67 11.12 -2.50
C PRO A 185 -1.79 9.83 -3.29
N THR A 186 -1.14 9.78 -4.45
CA THR A 186 -0.87 8.52 -5.16
C THR A 186 0.29 7.75 -4.52
N GLY A 187 0.98 8.39 -3.58
CA GLY A 187 2.12 7.85 -2.84
C GLY A 187 1.70 7.16 -1.55
N PHE A 188 1.30 5.89 -1.64
CA PHE A 188 2.05 4.86 -0.91
C PHE A 188 3.04 4.13 -1.84
N VAL A 189 2.92 4.36 -3.16
CA VAL A 189 3.73 3.77 -4.25
C VAL A 189 5.08 4.50 -4.36
N GLY A 190 5.86 4.44 -3.27
CA GLY A 190 7.19 5.05 -3.15
C GLY A 190 8.36 4.08 -3.27
N ASP A 191 8.10 2.78 -3.49
CA ASP A 191 9.14 1.75 -3.60
C ASP A 191 9.03 0.96 -4.93
N LYS A 192 8.57 1.58 -6.03
CA LYS A 192 8.82 1.01 -7.37
C LYS A 192 10.25 1.34 -7.82
N GLN A 193 11.22 0.63 -7.25
CA GLN A 193 12.45 0.23 -7.91
C GLN A 193 12.69 -1.24 -7.58
N ALA A 194 11.81 -2.12 -8.08
CA ALA A 194 12.25 -3.47 -8.41
C ALA A 194 13.11 -3.34 -9.68
N GLN A 195 14.40 -3.04 -9.49
CA GLN A 195 15.41 -3.39 -10.46
C GLN A 195 15.36 -4.91 -10.59
N TYR A 196 14.86 -5.42 -11.72
CA TYR A 196 15.21 -6.76 -12.13
C TYR A 196 16.70 -6.69 -12.48
N GLU A 197 17.55 -7.13 -11.56
CA GLU A 197 18.89 -7.58 -11.94
C GLU A 197 18.67 -8.85 -12.76
N GLU A 198 18.87 -8.74 -14.07
CA GLU A 198 19.06 -9.90 -14.92
C GLU A 198 20.36 -10.56 -14.46
N ASP A 199 20.25 -11.76 -13.89
CA ASP A 199 21.39 -12.65 -13.71
C ASP A 199 21.99 -12.93 -15.10
N GLU A 200 23.03 -12.19 -15.46
CA GLU A 200 23.97 -12.57 -16.52
C GLU A 200 24.70 -13.83 -16.06
N SER A 201 24.05 -14.98 -16.25
CA SER A 201 24.69 -16.29 -16.26
C SER A 201 25.56 -16.38 -17.52
N SER A 202 26.73 -15.75 -17.48
CA SER A 202 27.82 -16.02 -18.41
C SER A 202 28.32 -17.45 -18.17
N GLY A 203 27.82 -18.39 -18.95
CA GLY A 203 28.41 -19.72 -19.08
C GLY A 203 29.74 -19.60 -19.82
N GLU A 204 30.84 -19.57 -19.07
CA GLU A 204 32.17 -19.82 -19.60
C GLU A 204 32.46 -21.33 -19.51
N ASP A 205 32.36 -22.00 -20.65
CA ASP A 205 32.91 -23.33 -20.88
C ASP A 205 34.44 -23.23 -20.86
N SER A 206 35.07 -23.70 -19.79
CA SER A 206 36.51 -23.98 -19.75
C SER A 206 36.74 -25.48 -19.61
N SER A 207 36.98 -26.13 -20.74
CA SER A 207 37.53 -27.48 -20.84
C SER A 207 39.01 -27.43 -20.48
N GLY A 208 39.35 -27.83 -19.26
CA GLY A 208 40.71 -28.16 -18.82
C GLY A 208 40.87 -29.67 -18.73
N ASP A 209 41.43 -30.29 -19.77
CA ASP A 209 41.95 -31.66 -19.75
C ASP A 209 43.34 -31.64 -19.12
N ASP A 210 43.45 -31.98 -17.84
CA ASP A 210 44.74 -32.31 -17.21
C ASP A 210 44.94 -33.83 -17.23
N ALA A 211 45.82 -34.27 -18.13
CA ALA A 211 46.30 -35.64 -18.20
C ALA A 211 47.49 -35.81 -17.23
N GLU A 212 47.29 -36.65 -16.22
CA GLU A 212 48.35 -37.31 -15.45
C GLU A 212 49.25 -38.16 -16.37
N SER A 213 50.56 -37.94 -16.28
CA SER A 213 51.55 -39.01 -16.46
C SER A 213 52.87 -38.61 -15.79
N ASP A 214 53.20 -39.26 -14.67
CA ASP A 214 54.36 -40.15 -14.47
C ASP A 214 55.63 -39.78 -15.29
N GLU A 215 56.87 -39.70 -14.79
CA GLU A 215 57.53 -40.40 -13.67
C GLU A 215 58.99 -39.85 -13.52
N PRO A 216 59.98 -40.49 -12.86
CA PRO A 216 60.87 -39.84 -11.89
C PRO A 216 62.33 -39.63 -12.35
N TRP A 217 63.14 -39.15 -11.40
CA TRP A 217 64.62 -39.03 -11.29
C TRP A 217 65.22 -37.65 -11.55
#